data_AF-A0A7X9TX24-F1
#
_entry.id   AF-A0A7X9TX24-F1
#
_cell.length_a   1.000
_cell.length_b   1.000
_cell.length_c   1.000
_cell.angle_alpha   90.00
_cell.angle_beta   90.00
_cell.angle_gamma   90.00
#
_symmetry.space_group_name_H-M   'P 1'
#
loop_
_entity.id
_entity.type
_entity.pdbx_description
1 polymer ?
#
loop_
_entity_poly.entity_id
_entity_poly.type
_entity_poly.pdbx_seq_one_letter_code
_entity_poly.pdbx_strand_id
1 'polypeptide(L)'
;MKFSLTLLLLTFLAAGSAWASSDRRECKAELRKLNEALSTNYTGQNHHGYRQAKASRDNLEYRKCASQARKARERVERKGGL
;
A
#
# COMPACT_ATOMS: atom_id res chain seq x y z
N MET A 1 -23.64 35.42 -0.59
CA MET A 1 -22.38 34.67 -0.38
C MET A 1 -22.69 33.19 -0.17
N LYS A 2 -22.93 32.44 -1.26
CA LYS A 2 -23.37 31.03 -1.24
C LYS A 2 -22.37 30.08 -1.91
N PHE A 3 -21.60 30.60 -2.85
CA PHE A 3 -20.67 29.85 -3.69
C PHE A 3 -19.38 29.43 -2.97
N SER A 4 -19.03 30.07 -1.85
CA SER A 4 -17.79 29.78 -1.13
C SER A 4 -17.82 28.41 -0.44
N LEU A 5 -18.99 28.00 0.08
CA LEU A 5 -19.13 26.74 0.81
C LEU A 5 -19.10 25.52 -0.13
N THR A 6 -19.75 25.64 -1.29
CA THR A 6 -19.75 24.58 -2.31
C THR A 6 -18.36 24.40 -2.91
N LEU A 7 -17.61 25.49 -3.13
CA LEU A 7 -16.23 25.45 -3.60
C LEU A 7 -15.30 24.77 -2.58
N LEU A 8 -15.45 25.07 -1.28
CA LEU A 8 -14.69 24.43 -0.20
C LEU A 8 -14.97 22.92 -0.08
N LEU A 9 -16.22 22.50 -0.27
CA LEU A 9 -16.59 21.07 -0.27
C LEU A 9 -15.97 20.33 -1.47
N LEU A 10 -15.97 20.95 -2.65
CA LEU A 10 -15.37 20.38 -3.86
C LEU A 10 -13.85 20.20 -3.74
N THR A 11 -13.14 21.16 -3.14
CA THR A 11 -11.69 21.04 -2.94
C THR A 11 -11.33 19.96 -1.92
N PHE A 12 -12.11 19.81 -0.84
CA PHE A 12 -11.92 18.74 0.14
C PHE A 12 -12.15 17.34 -0.45
N LEU A 13 -13.21 17.17 -1.26
CA LEU A 13 -13.48 15.92 -1.96
C LEU A 13 -12.36 15.55 -2.95
N ALA A 14 -11.88 16.52 -3.72
CA ALA A 14 -10.81 16.30 -4.68
C ALA A 14 -9.49 15.91 -3.99
N ALA A 15 -9.14 16.57 -2.88
CA ALA A 15 -7.93 16.26 -2.11
C ALA A 15 -7.97 14.86 -1.48
N GLY A 16 -9.10 14.46 -0.89
CA GLY A 16 -9.27 13.11 -0.32
C GLY A 16 -9.20 12.01 -1.40
N SER A 17 -9.75 12.27 -2.58
CA SER A 17 -9.72 11.35 -3.72
C SER A 17 -8.30 11.16 -4.28
N ALA A 18 -7.54 12.26 -4.36
CA ALA A 18 -6.14 12.22 -4.80
C ALA A 18 -5.26 11.40 -3.84
N TRP A 19 -5.41 11.60 -2.53
CA TRP A 19 -4.66 10.84 -1.51
C TRP A 19 -4.99 9.35 -1.50
N ALA A 20 -6.27 8.99 -1.55
CA ALA A 20 -6.65 7.58 -1.64
C ALA A 20 -6.09 6.90 -2.91
N SER A 21 -6.01 7.65 -4.02
CA SER A 21 -5.45 7.14 -5.28
C SER A 21 -3.93 6.97 -5.24
N SER A 22 -3.20 7.90 -4.59
CA SER A 22 -1.75 7.81 -4.44
C SER A 22 -1.36 6.68 -3.51
N ASP A 23 -2.03 6.56 -2.36
CA ASP A 23 -1.75 5.51 -1.38
C ASP A 23 -2.02 4.13 -1.97
N ARG A 24 -3.09 3.99 -2.78
CA ARG A 24 -3.41 2.74 -3.49
C ARG A 24 -2.32 2.35 -4.49
N ARG A 25 -1.77 3.31 -5.23
CA ARG A 25 -0.66 3.07 -6.18
C ARG A 25 0.61 2.65 -5.43
N GLU A 26 0.92 3.33 -4.33
CA GLU A 26 2.09 3.02 -3.51
C GLU A 26 1.98 1.62 -2.89
N CYS A 27 0.84 1.29 -2.30
CA CYS A 27 0.55 -0.06 -1.78
C CYS A 27 0.73 -1.14 -2.85
N LYS A 28 0.22 -0.92 -4.07
CA LYS A 28 0.41 -1.87 -5.19
C LYS A 28 1.89 -2.01 -5.57
N ALA A 29 2.64 -0.91 -5.62
CA ALA A 29 4.05 -0.93 -5.98
C ALA A 29 4.88 -1.70 -4.93
N GLU A 30 4.66 -1.42 -3.64
CA GLU A 30 5.39 -2.09 -2.55
C GLU A 30 5.01 -3.56 -2.43
N LEU A 31 3.73 -3.93 -2.61
CA LEU A 31 3.31 -5.34 -2.69
C LEU A 31 3.98 -6.08 -3.84
N ARG A 32 4.13 -5.44 -4.99
CA ARG A 32 4.81 -6.03 -6.15
C ARG A 32 6.29 -6.28 -5.85
N LYS A 33 7.01 -5.28 -5.32
CA LYS A 33 8.42 -5.43 -4.91
C LYS A 33 8.61 -6.51 -3.86
N LEU A 34 7.71 -6.59 -2.86
CA LEU A 34 7.75 -7.65 -1.87
C LEU A 34 7.52 -9.02 -2.50
N ASN A 35 6.56 -9.15 -3.42
CA ASN A 35 6.32 -10.41 -4.12
C ASN A 35 7.53 -10.82 -4.97
N GLU A 36 8.14 -9.88 -5.68
CA GLU A 36 9.36 -10.13 -6.46
C GLU A 36 10.50 -10.62 -5.55
N ALA A 37 10.74 -9.94 -4.42
CA ALA A 37 11.75 -10.33 -3.43
C ALA A 37 11.49 -11.69 -2.76
N LEU A 38 10.23 -12.15 -2.70
CA LEU A 38 9.87 -13.46 -2.15
C LEU A 38 9.76 -14.56 -3.22
N SER A 39 9.55 -14.16 -4.48
CA SER A 39 9.38 -15.09 -5.61
C SER A 39 10.67 -15.84 -5.93
N THR A 40 11.82 -15.29 -5.54
CA THR A 40 13.12 -15.98 -5.58
C THR A 40 13.08 -17.32 -4.83
N ASN A 41 12.19 -17.47 -3.83
CA ASN A 41 12.20 -18.61 -2.92
C ASN A 41 10.85 -19.32 -2.83
N TYR A 42 10.10 -19.37 -3.94
CA TYR A 42 8.85 -20.13 -4.12
C TYR A 42 7.70 -19.82 -3.13
N THR A 43 7.85 -18.84 -2.23
CA THR A 43 6.92 -18.56 -1.14
C THR A 43 6.17 -17.23 -1.29
N GLY A 44 6.34 -16.51 -2.40
CA GLY A 44 5.74 -15.21 -2.75
C GLY A 44 4.40 -14.90 -2.08
N GLN A 45 3.35 -15.61 -2.49
CA GLN A 45 1.98 -15.36 -2.02
C GLN A 45 1.65 -15.99 -0.66
N ASN A 46 2.44 -16.98 -0.23
CA ASN A 46 2.24 -17.69 1.04
C ASN A 46 3.00 -17.06 2.22
N HIS A 47 3.92 -16.14 1.95
CA HIS A 47 4.67 -15.46 2.99
C HIS A 47 3.76 -14.63 3.90
N HIS A 48 3.93 -14.79 5.22
CA HIS A 48 3.10 -14.09 6.22
C HIS A 48 3.07 -12.58 6.00
N GLY A 49 4.22 -11.96 5.73
CA GLY A 49 4.31 -10.52 5.48
C GLY A 49 3.57 -10.06 4.23
N TYR A 50 3.53 -10.90 3.18
CA TYR A 50 2.77 -10.61 1.96
C TYR A 50 1.27 -10.69 2.22
N ARG A 51 0.81 -11.75 2.90
CA ARG A 51 -0.60 -11.94 3.25
C ARG A 51 -1.11 -10.82 4.16
N GLN A 52 -0.30 -10.39 5.13
CA GLN A 52 -0.65 -9.29 6.03
C GLN A 52 -0.83 -7.96 5.26
N ALA A 53 0.12 -7.61 4.40
CA ALA A 53 0.04 -6.39 3.58
C ALA A 53 -1.16 -6.44 2.60
N LYS A 54 -1.43 -7.60 2.02
CA LYS A 54 -2.60 -7.84 1.15
C LYS A 54 -3.91 -7.65 1.93
N ALA A 55 -4.02 -8.17 3.15
CA ALA A 55 -5.20 -7.99 3.99
C ALA A 55 -5.47 -6.50 4.30
N SER A 56 -4.43 -5.71 4.62
CA SER A 56 -4.60 -4.27 4.79
C SER A 56 -5.04 -3.56 3.51
N ARG A 57 -4.55 -3.97 2.34
CA ARG A 57 -5.05 -3.46 1.05
C ARG A 57 -6.54 -3.78 0.85
N ASP A 58 -6.93 -5.01 1.16
CA ASP A 58 -8.30 -5.49 0.98
C ASP A 58 -9.28 -4.77 1.95
N ASN A 59 -8.76 -4.29 3.09
CA ASN A 59 -9.46 -3.40 4.03
C ASN A 59 -9.36 -1.90 3.68
N LEU A 60 -8.86 -1.54 2.49
CA LEU A 60 -8.64 -0.15 2.05
C LEU A 60 -7.64 0.67 2.91
N GLU A 61 -6.86 0.01 3.77
CA GLU A 61 -5.82 0.61 4.60
C GLU A 61 -4.51 0.79 3.80
N TYR A 62 -4.55 1.57 2.71
CA TYR A 62 -3.46 1.61 1.73
C TYR A 62 -2.10 2.07 2.29
N ARG A 63 -2.05 3.09 3.17
CA ARG A 63 -0.79 3.50 3.84
C ARG A 63 -0.21 2.39 4.71
N LYS A 64 -1.08 1.63 5.39
CA LYS A 64 -0.69 0.50 6.23
C LYS A 64 -0.18 -0.66 5.38
N CYS A 65 -0.83 -0.94 4.25
CA CYS A 65 -0.33 -1.89 3.25
C CYS A 65 1.09 -1.52 2.78
N ALA A 66 1.32 -0.27 2.37
CA ALA A 66 2.64 0.17 1.89
C ALA A 66 3.72 0.00 2.98
N SER A 67 3.43 0.44 4.21
CA SER A 67 4.34 0.30 5.36
C SER A 67 4.64 -1.16 5.71
N GLN A 68 3.63 -2.02 5.72
CA GLN A 68 3.79 -3.46 5.98
C GLN A 68 4.59 -4.14 4.87
N ALA A 69 4.29 -3.85 3.61
CA ALA A 69 4.98 -4.43 2.47
C ALA A 69 6.47 -4.04 2.45
N ARG A 70 6.77 -2.76 2.69
CA ARG A 70 8.15 -2.26 2.77
C ARG A 70 8.93 -2.92 3.92
N LYS A 71 8.37 -2.97 5.12
CA LYS A 71 9.00 -3.62 6.28
C LYS A 71 9.20 -5.12 6.07
N ALA A 72 8.24 -5.79 5.42
CA ALA A 72 8.40 -7.20 5.09
C ALA A 72 9.53 -7.40 4.08
N ARG A 73 9.66 -6.53 3.08
CA ARG A 73 10.75 -6.58 2.09
C ARG A 73 12.10 -6.36 2.75
N GLU A 74 12.23 -5.32 3.58
CA GLU A 74 13.45 -5.03 4.35
C GLU A 74 13.86 -6.21 5.26
N ARG A 75 12.91 -7.02 5.74
CA ARG A 75 13.20 -8.24 6.51
C ARG A 75 13.69 -9.39 5.64
N VAL A 76 13.14 -9.54 4.44
CA VAL A 76 13.59 -10.56 3.45
C VAL A 76 15.00 -10.23 2.98
N GLU A 77 15.24 -8.97 2.62
CA GLU A 77 16.54 -8.45 2.20
C GLU A 77 17.59 -8.62 3.32
N ARG A 78 17.27 -8.22 4.56
CA ARG A 78 18.21 -8.36 5.70
C ARG A 78 18.48 -9.79 6.13
N LYS A 79 17.54 -10.71 5.92
CA LYS A 79 17.75 -12.14 6.22
C LYS A 79 18.63 -12.84 5.17
N GLY A 80 19.15 -12.11 4.18
CA GLY A 80 20.05 -12.66 3.17
C GLY A 80 19.33 -13.55 2.17
N GLY A 81 18.07 -13.25 1.83
CA GLY A 81 17.30 -14.01 0.85
C GLY A 81 17.20 -15.49 1.20
N LEU A 82 16.34 -15.83 2.18
CA LEU A 82 15.92 -17.21 2.46
C LEU A 82 15.42 -17.88 1.19
#